data_AF-A0A1Z9RP26-F1
#
_entry.id   AF-A0A1Z9RP26-F1
#
_cell.length_a   1.000
_cell.length_b   1.000
_cell.length_c   1.000
_cell.angle_alpha   90.00
_cell.angle_beta   90.00
_cell.angle_gamma   90.00
#
_symmetry.space_group_name_H-M   'P 1'
#
loop_
_entity.id
_entity.type
_entity.pdbx_description
1 polymer ?
#
loop_
_entity_poly.entity_id
_entity_poly.type
_entity_poly.pdbx_seq_one_letter_code
_entity_poly.pdbx_strand_id
1 'polypeptide(L)'
;MIYFILIISLSVYLIFLFRNIGERSNILIMDKSIITTIIILLIFIVMVFYNTSKISQHHEYDKILIKHQEIRNNISAIKKNIPKLKSRLESDPTYYQGWVMLAKSYLITDDLLSSSYAYEKAISLRSDDKIILEEYISSLINLDPKSHKEKILDTFEQILALDSTDINIYNMQLNYSININDSSLTRKILKNIIENPNISDKEQYVSALEEMEISTDNFELQIILSNKIYNKLKDVTNLFFILKEFSEGPPFAVYRVKGINLKQKININANNKMIKDIPTPKKVNLYIKSSSKETVDTNLTEIYKSDSINLSKEQQYKID
;
A
#
# COMPACT_ATOMS: atom_id res chain seq x y z
N MET A 1 1.34 27.19 28.20
CA MET A 1 0.79 28.57 28.23
C MET A 1 -0.69 28.66 27.87
N ILE A 2 -1.14 28.11 26.74
CA ILE A 2 -2.56 28.20 26.29
C ILE A 2 -3.57 27.69 27.33
N TYR A 3 -3.31 26.55 27.97
CA TYR A 3 -4.23 25.98 28.97
C TYR A 3 -4.33 26.81 30.25
N PHE A 4 -3.27 27.51 30.65
CA PHE A 4 -3.29 28.41 31.80
C PHE A 4 -4.15 29.66 31.52
N ILE A 5 -4.07 30.18 30.29
CA ILE A 5 -4.91 31.28 29.81
C ILE A 5 -6.38 30.84 29.77
N LEU A 6 -6.67 29.61 29.33
CA LEU A 6 -8.03 29.05 29.34
C LEU A 6 -8.61 28.91 30.75
N ILE A 7 -7.80 28.47 31.73
CA ILE A 7 -8.23 28.38 33.13
C ILE A 7 -8.55 29.78 33.68
N ILE A 8 -7.69 30.78 33.45
CA ILE A 8 -7.95 32.16 33.87
C ILE A 8 -9.22 32.71 33.21
N SER A 9 -9.39 32.47 31.90
CA SER A 9 -10.57 32.89 31.16
C SER A 9 -11.85 32.24 31.71
N LEU A 10 -11.81 30.95 32.04
CA LEU A 10 -12.92 30.22 32.66
C LEU A 10 -13.24 30.74 34.07
N SER A 11 -12.22 31.05 34.87
CA SER A 11 -12.41 31.65 36.20
C SER A 11 -13.04 33.05 36.11
N VAL A 12 -12.59 33.88 35.17
CA VAL A 12 -13.19 35.20 34.91
C VAL A 12 -14.63 35.06 34.43
N TYR A 13 -14.90 34.12 33.51
CA TYR A 13 -16.24 33.83 33.01
C TYR A 13 -17.19 33.42 34.14
N LEU A 14 -16.75 32.52 35.03
CA LEU A 14 -17.53 32.11 36.21
C LEU A 14 -17.82 33.30 37.14
N ILE A 15 -16.84 34.17 37.41
CA ILE A 15 -17.04 35.39 38.21
C ILE A 15 -18.13 36.27 37.59
N PHE A 16 -18.09 36.50 36.28
CA PHE A 16 -19.12 37.29 35.59
C PHE A 16 -20.49 36.62 35.60
N LEU A 17 -20.54 35.30 35.44
CA LEU A 17 -21.78 34.51 35.49
C LEU A 17 -22.44 34.64 36.87
N PHE A 18 -21.67 34.57 37.96
CA PHE A 18 -22.19 34.78 39.31
C PHE A 18 -22.59 36.24 39.59
N ARG A 19 -21.95 37.22 38.94
CA ARG A 19 -22.28 38.64 39.12
C ARG A 19 -23.56 39.06 38.39
N ASN A 20 -24.00 38.30 37.38
CA ASN A 20 -25.10 38.69 36.50
C ASN A 20 -26.44 37.96 36.80
N ILE A 21 -26.51 37.17 37.88
CA ILE A 21 -27.78 36.60 38.37
C ILE A 21 -28.48 37.69 39.19
N GLY A 22 -29.26 38.51 38.48
CA GLY A 22 -30.07 39.56 39.06
C GLY A 22 -31.29 39.00 39.77
N GLU A 23 -31.15 38.63 41.05
CA GLU A 23 -32.25 38.65 42.00
C GLU A 23 -31.74 39.04 43.38
N ARG A 24 -32.44 40.01 43.99
CA ARG A 24 -32.17 40.63 45.29
C ARG A 24 -32.56 39.72 46.48
N SER A 25 -32.42 38.41 46.33
CA SER A 25 -32.47 37.49 47.46
C SER A 25 -31.08 37.41 48.06
N ASN A 26 -30.97 37.38 49.39
CA ASN A 26 -29.71 37.21 50.08
C ASN A 26 -28.95 36.03 49.46
N ILE A 27 -27.95 36.30 48.64
CA ILE A 27 -26.95 35.30 48.29
C ILE A 27 -26.19 35.08 49.59
N LEU A 28 -26.73 34.19 50.43
CA LEU A 28 -25.98 33.51 51.47
C LEU A 28 -24.70 33.09 50.79
N ILE A 29 -23.59 33.71 51.21
CA ILE A 29 -22.23 33.44 50.72
C ILE A 29 -22.19 31.94 50.45
N MET A 30 -22.14 31.60 49.16
CA MET A 30 -22.23 30.25 48.64
C MET A 30 -21.49 29.33 49.60
N ASP A 31 -22.20 28.36 50.18
CA ASP A 31 -21.77 27.57 51.34
C ASP A 31 -20.25 27.33 51.26
N LYS A 32 -19.49 27.66 52.31
CA LYS A 32 -18.02 27.55 52.30
C LYS A 32 -17.57 26.18 51.77
N SER A 33 -18.40 25.15 51.96
CA SER A 33 -18.27 23.80 51.40
C SER A 33 -18.22 23.73 49.85
N ILE A 34 -19.00 24.54 49.13
CA ILE A 34 -19.02 24.60 47.66
C ILE A 34 -17.74 25.26 47.13
N ILE A 35 -17.26 26.32 47.80
CA ILE A 35 -16.04 27.00 47.38
C ILE A 35 -14.81 26.09 47.62
N THR A 36 -14.75 25.40 48.75
CA THR A 36 -13.65 24.46 49.04
C THR A 36 -13.64 23.27 48.08
N THR A 37 -14.81 22.71 47.73
CA THR A 37 -14.88 21.61 46.76
C THR A 37 -14.42 22.01 45.36
N ILE A 38 -14.77 23.22 44.88
CA ILE A 38 -14.27 23.73 43.60
C ILE A 38 -12.74 23.90 43.61
N ILE A 39 -12.18 24.43 44.70
CA ILE A 39 -10.72 24.60 44.83
C ILE A 39 -10.01 23.23 44.83
N ILE A 40 -10.53 22.25 45.56
CA ILE A 40 -9.99 20.89 45.60
C ILE A 40 -10.04 20.26 44.20
N LEU A 41 -11.15 20.42 43.49
CA LEU A 41 -11.31 19.91 42.12
C LEU A 41 -10.30 20.56 41.17
N LEU A 42 -10.05 21.86 41.28
CA LEU A 42 -9.08 22.57 40.45
C LEU A 42 -7.64 22.08 40.72
N ILE A 43 -7.27 21.90 41.99
CA ILE A 43 -5.96 21.35 42.37
C ILE A 43 -5.81 19.92 41.85
N PHE A 44 -6.86 19.12 41.96
CA PHE A 44 -6.88 17.75 41.44
C PHE A 44 -6.69 17.73 39.92
N ILE A 45 -7.38 18.59 39.18
CA ILE A 45 -7.21 18.73 37.72
C ILE A 45 -5.77 19.12 37.38
N VAL A 46 -5.17 20.08 38.11
CA VAL A 46 -3.77 20.49 37.89
C VAL A 46 -2.80 19.35 38.20
N MET A 47 -3.06 18.58 39.25
CA MET A 47 -2.22 17.43 39.64
C MET A 47 -2.29 16.30 38.60
N VAL A 48 -3.49 15.94 38.14
CA VAL A 48 -3.70 14.98 37.06
C VAL A 48 -3.04 15.48 35.78
N PHE A 49 -3.21 16.75 35.43
CA PHE A 49 -2.57 17.36 34.27
C PHE A 49 -1.04 17.32 34.36
N TYR A 50 -0.45 17.70 35.49
CA TYR A 50 1.00 17.67 35.68
C TYR A 50 1.58 16.27 35.48
N ASN A 51 0.90 15.25 36.00
CA ASN A 51 1.32 13.85 35.87
C ASN A 51 1.13 13.30 34.44
N THR A 52 0.05 13.70 33.76
CA THR A 52 -0.30 13.19 32.41
C THR A 52 0.39 13.94 31.27
N SER A 53 0.68 15.23 31.43
CA SER A 53 1.25 16.09 30.39
C SER A 53 2.75 15.85 30.14
N LYS A 54 3.40 14.99 30.95
CA LYS A 54 4.85 14.73 30.88
C LYS A 54 5.70 16.01 30.90
N ILE A 55 5.19 17.09 31.50
CA ILE A 55 5.89 18.39 31.60
C ILE A 55 7.24 18.27 32.31
N SER A 56 7.42 17.26 33.17
CA SER A 56 8.71 16.93 33.81
C SER A 56 9.79 16.45 32.83
N GLN A 57 9.45 16.07 31.60
CA GLN A 57 10.38 15.58 30.58
C GLN A 57 10.98 16.71 29.71
N HIS A 58 10.89 17.97 30.14
CA HIS A 58 11.39 19.13 29.40
C HIS A 58 12.82 18.96 28.85
N HIS A 59 13.71 18.34 29.65
CA HIS A 59 15.08 18.05 29.25
C HIS A 59 15.20 17.12 28.03
N GLU A 60 14.31 16.14 27.86
CA GLU A 60 14.29 15.28 26.67
C GLU A 60 13.80 16.06 25.44
N TYR A 61 12.82 16.95 25.60
CA TYR A 61 12.39 17.84 24.53
C TYR A 61 13.50 18.81 24.09
N ASP A 62 14.27 19.34 25.03
CA ASP A 62 15.40 20.24 24.73
C ASP A 62 16.52 19.50 23.99
N LYS A 63 16.84 18.26 24.40
CA LYS A 63 17.80 17.42 23.66
C LYS A 63 17.36 17.19 22.22
N ILE A 64 16.08 16.85 22.02
CA ILE A 64 15.49 16.63 20.68
C ILE A 64 15.59 17.93 19.87
N LEU A 65 15.26 19.07 20.47
CA LEU A 65 15.34 20.38 19.82
C LEU A 65 16.78 20.73 19.40
N ILE A 66 17.76 20.57 20.30
CA ILE A 66 19.18 20.80 20.04
C ILE A 66 19.65 19.90 18.91
N LYS A 67 19.34 18.60 18.96
CA LYS A 67 19.69 17.63 17.91
C LYS A 67 19.10 18.04 16.56
N HIS A 68 17.84 18.46 16.51
CA HIS A 68 17.23 18.94 15.26
C HIS A 68 17.88 20.23 14.74
N GLN A 69 18.28 21.14 15.62
CA GLN A 69 18.99 22.34 15.24
C GLN A 69 20.37 22.01 14.66
N GLU A 70 21.10 21.09 15.27
CA GLU A 70 22.38 20.60 14.77
C GLU A 70 22.23 19.97 13.38
N ILE A 71 21.24 19.09 13.19
CA ILE A 71 20.94 18.47 11.89
C ILE A 71 20.66 19.55 10.83
N ARG A 72 19.82 20.55 11.13
CA ARG A 72 19.53 21.65 10.19
C ARG A 72 20.78 22.46 9.83
N ASN A 73 21.62 22.74 10.82
CA ASN A 73 22.88 23.47 10.62
C ASN A 73 23.83 22.67 9.73
N ASN A 74 23.93 21.35 9.94
CA ASN A 74 24.75 20.45 9.15
C ASN A 74 24.26 20.37 7.69
N ILE A 75 22.94 20.22 7.47
CA ILE A 75 22.35 20.25 6.12
C ILE A 75 22.64 21.59 5.42
N SER A 76 22.50 22.71 6.14
CA SER A 76 22.82 24.05 5.62
C SER A 76 24.30 24.19 5.23
N ALA A 77 25.22 23.67 6.06
CA ALA A 77 26.65 23.66 5.78
C ALA A 77 26.99 22.81 4.55
N ILE A 78 26.39 21.61 4.43
CA ILE A 78 26.54 20.73 3.26
C ILE A 78 26.09 21.47 2.00
N LYS A 79 24.87 22.05 2.02
CA LYS A 79 24.31 22.78 0.87
C LYS A 79 25.21 23.92 0.39
N LYS A 80 25.83 24.67 1.32
CA LYS A 80 26.78 25.74 0.99
C LYS A 80 28.09 25.24 0.38
N ASN A 81 28.50 24.00 0.66
CA ASN A 81 29.74 23.42 0.17
C ASN A 81 29.59 22.70 -1.18
N ILE A 82 28.37 22.34 -1.60
CA ILE A 82 28.10 21.68 -2.89
C ILE A 82 28.74 22.42 -4.08
N PRO A 83 28.61 23.75 -4.26
CA PRO A 83 29.21 24.45 -5.40
C PRO A 83 30.74 24.30 -5.47
N LYS A 84 31.41 24.34 -4.31
CA LYS A 84 32.86 24.15 -4.23
C LYS A 84 33.28 22.73 -4.62
N LEU A 85 32.50 21.73 -4.19
CA LEU A 85 32.73 20.34 -4.55
C LEU A 85 32.52 20.12 -6.06
N LYS A 86 31.47 20.70 -6.66
CA LYS A 86 31.24 20.66 -8.10
C LYS A 86 32.40 21.24 -8.90
N SER A 87 32.86 22.45 -8.53
CA SER A 87 33.99 23.11 -9.22
C SER A 87 35.28 22.28 -9.18
N ARG A 88 35.52 21.58 -8.05
CA ARG A 88 36.63 20.63 -7.95
C ARG A 88 36.45 19.44 -8.90
N LEU A 89 35.25 18.89 -9.01
CA LEU A 89 34.96 17.74 -9.89
C LEU A 89 34.95 18.11 -11.39
N GLU A 90 34.68 19.36 -11.72
CA GLU A 90 34.90 19.88 -13.08
C GLU A 90 36.40 19.90 -13.45
N SER A 91 37.26 20.14 -12.45
CA SER A 91 38.72 20.16 -12.61
C SER A 91 39.34 18.76 -12.60
N ASP A 92 38.76 17.85 -11.81
CA ASP A 92 39.18 16.45 -11.66
C ASP A 92 37.96 15.52 -11.77
N PRO A 93 37.51 15.23 -13.00
CA PRO A 93 36.31 14.43 -13.23
C PRO A 93 36.53 12.94 -12.93
N THR A 94 37.77 12.50 -12.73
CA THR A 94 38.13 11.13 -12.38
C THR A 94 38.11 10.86 -10.87
N TYR A 95 37.87 11.89 -10.05
CA TYR A 95 37.84 11.75 -8.61
C TYR A 95 36.56 11.07 -8.11
N TYR A 96 36.56 9.73 -8.17
CA TYR A 96 35.45 8.86 -7.76
C TYR A 96 34.86 9.22 -6.39
N GLN A 97 35.69 9.37 -5.37
CA GLN A 97 35.21 9.68 -4.01
C GLN A 97 34.54 11.05 -3.92
N GLY A 98 34.93 12.00 -4.77
CA GLY A 98 34.26 13.29 -4.84
C GLY A 98 32.88 13.18 -5.47
N TRP A 99 32.68 12.35 -6.50
CA TRP A 99 31.36 12.07 -7.06
C TRP A 99 30.44 11.38 -6.06
N VAL A 100 30.95 10.39 -5.31
CA VAL A 100 30.21 9.75 -4.21
C VAL A 100 29.81 10.77 -3.15
N MET A 101 30.74 11.62 -2.72
CA MET A 101 30.47 12.67 -1.74
C MET A 101 29.42 13.68 -2.26
N LEU A 102 29.47 14.01 -3.55
CA LEU A 102 28.51 14.91 -4.19
C LEU A 102 27.12 14.29 -4.22
N ALA A 103 27.00 13.01 -4.60
CA ALA A 103 25.74 12.28 -4.60
C ALA A 103 25.10 12.24 -3.21
N LYS A 104 25.88 11.85 -2.18
CA LYS A 104 25.43 11.85 -0.78
C LYS A 104 25.03 13.24 -0.28
N SER A 105 25.78 14.27 -0.67
CA SER A 105 25.45 15.66 -0.32
C SER A 105 24.10 16.06 -0.89
N TYR A 106 23.84 15.71 -2.16
CA TYR A 106 22.56 15.96 -2.79
C TYR A 106 21.41 15.20 -2.14
N LEU A 107 21.60 13.91 -1.81
CA LEU A 107 20.63 13.10 -1.08
C LEU A 107 20.27 13.71 0.29
N ILE A 108 21.26 14.15 1.07
CA ILE A 108 21.05 14.82 2.37
C ILE A 108 20.28 16.14 2.22
N THR A 109 20.44 16.82 1.08
CA THR A 109 19.74 18.08 0.78
C THR A 109 18.44 17.90 0.00
N ASP A 110 17.96 16.66 -0.16
CA ASP A 110 16.71 16.29 -0.86
C ASP A 110 16.69 16.64 -2.36
N ASP A 111 17.87 16.70 -3.00
CA ASP A 111 18.03 16.90 -4.44
C ASP A 111 18.26 15.54 -5.13
N LEU A 112 17.20 14.74 -5.20
CA LEU A 112 17.27 13.35 -5.66
C LEU A 112 17.73 13.20 -7.12
N LEU A 113 17.38 14.15 -7.98
CA LEU A 113 17.79 14.16 -9.39
C LEU A 113 19.30 14.43 -9.54
N SER A 114 19.83 15.41 -8.82
CA SER A 114 21.27 15.68 -8.87
C SER A 114 22.07 14.57 -8.18
N SER A 115 21.50 13.95 -7.14
CA SER A 115 22.04 12.77 -6.47
C SER A 115 22.20 11.60 -7.46
N SER A 116 21.13 11.24 -8.18
CA SER A 116 21.18 10.12 -9.13
C SER A 116 22.21 10.36 -10.25
N TYR A 117 22.29 11.58 -10.77
CA TYR A 117 23.32 11.94 -11.76
C TYR A 117 24.76 11.81 -11.21
N ALA A 118 25.00 12.26 -9.99
CA ALA A 118 26.32 12.14 -9.38
C ALA A 118 26.70 10.67 -9.09
N TYR A 119 25.74 9.83 -8.70
CA TYR A 119 25.95 8.39 -8.60
C TYR A 119 26.26 7.75 -9.95
N GLU A 120 25.57 8.12 -11.03
CA GLU A 120 25.89 7.64 -12.39
C GLU A 120 27.33 7.98 -12.78
N LYS A 121 27.82 9.19 -12.42
CA LYS A 121 29.22 9.56 -12.61
C LYS A 121 30.16 8.71 -11.77
N ALA A 122 29.83 8.44 -10.51
CA ALA A 122 30.64 7.57 -9.66
C ALA A 122 30.72 6.13 -10.22
N ILE A 123 29.58 5.55 -10.59
CA ILE A 123 29.47 4.17 -11.09
C ILE A 123 30.17 4.01 -12.44
N SER A 124 30.16 5.04 -13.30
CA SER A 124 30.91 4.98 -14.58
C SER A 124 32.43 5.00 -14.41
N LEU A 125 32.94 5.50 -13.27
CA LEU A 125 34.36 5.41 -12.90
C LEU A 125 34.70 4.09 -12.20
N ARG A 126 33.77 3.57 -11.40
CA ARG A 126 33.93 2.32 -10.65
C ARG A 126 32.59 1.62 -10.49
N SER A 127 32.41 0.53 -11.25
CA SER A 127 31.16 -0.23 -11.32
C SER A 127 31.10 -1.45 -10.39
N ASP A 128 32.12 -1.69 -9.57
CA ASP A 128 32.24 -2.85 -8.69
C ASP A 128 32.00 -2.52 -7.20
N ASP A 129 31.72 -1.26 -6.87
CA ASP A 129 31.37 -0.88 -5.49
C ASP A 129 29.90 -1.13 -5.22
N LYS A 130 29.64 -2.31 -4.67
CA LYS A 130 28.31 -2.78 -4.25
C LYS A 130 27.56 -1.77 -3.38
N ILE A 131 28.22 -1.12 -2.43
CA ILE A 131 27.56 -0.16 -1.52
C ILE A 131 27.02 1.03 -2.31
N ILE A 132 27.80 1.52 -3.27
CA ILE A 132 27.39 2.65 -4.11
C ILE A 132 26.30 2.27 -5.11
N LEU A 133 26.32 1.05 -5.63
CA LEU A 133 25.23 0.52 -6.46
C LEU A 133 23.90 0.43 -5.67
N GLU A 134 23.93 -0.05 -4.42
CA GLU A 134 22.75 -0.10 -3.54
C GLU A 134 22.22 1.30 -3.19
N GLU A 135 23.11 2.25 -2.90
CA GLU A 135 22.75 3.65 -2.64
C GLU A 135 22.15 4.32 -3.90
N TYR A 136 22.67 4.01 -5.09
CA TYR A 136 22.12 4.48 -6.36
C TYR A 136 20.71 3.95 -6.62
N ILE A 137 20.49 2.64 -6.43
CA ILE A 137 19.14 2.03 -6.51
C ILE A 137 18.18 2.75 -5.57
N SER A 138 18.60 2.95 -4.32
CA SER A 138 17.79 3.66 -3.32
C SER A 138 17.47 5.09 -3.77
N SER A 139 18.44 5.80 -4.35
CA SER A 139 18.24 7.14 -4.91
C SER A 139 17.23 7.15 -6.06
N LEU A 140 17.25 6.16 -6.95
CA LEU A 140 16.30 6.04 -8.06
C LEU A 140 14.89 5.69 -7.58
N ILE A 141 14.76 4.76 -6.62
CA ILE A 141 13.49 4.38 -6.00
C ILE A 141 12.82 5.61 -5.34
N ASN A 142 13.61 6.42 -4.63
CA ASN A 142 13.10 7.63 -3.97
C ASN A 142 12.71 8.73 -4.97
N LEU A 143 13.41 8.82 -6.11
CA LEU A 143 13.14 9.82 -7.14
C LEU A 143 11.82 9.52 -7.87
N ASP A 144 11.73 8.35 -8.49
CA ASP A 144 10.51 7.82 -9.09
C ASP A 144 10.72 6.33 -9.42
N PRO A 145 10.11 5.41 -8.67
CA PRO A 145 10.41 3.98 -8.77
C PRO A 145 9.91 3.35 -10.07
N LYS A 146 8.91 3.93 -10.75
CA LYS A 146 8.34 3.35 -11.97
C LYS A 146 9.06 3.83 -13.22
N SER A 147 9.39 5.12 -13.32
CA SER A 147 10.07 5.66 -14.50
C SER A 147 11.52 5.18 -14.63
N HIS A 148 12.17 4.85 -13.51
CA HIS A 148 13.56 4.37 -13.50
C HIS A 148 13.69 2.84 -13.43
N LYS A 149 12.62 2.10 -13.71
CA LYS A 149 12.57 0.64 -13.56
C LYS A 149 13.71 -0.10 -14.26
N GLU A 150 14.01 0.24 -15.50
CA GLU A 150 15.07 -0.40 -16.28
C GLU A 150 16.43 -0.23 -15.58
N LYS A 151 16.84 1.01 -15.29
CA LYS A 151 18.10 1.31 -14.58
C LYS A 151 18.20 0.61 -13.22
N ILE A 152 17.11 0.56 -12.47
CA ILE A 152 17.07 -0.12 -11.16
C ILE A 152 17.36 -1.62 -11.35
N LEU A 153 16.69 -2.27 -12.29
CA LEU A 153 16.89 -3.69 -12.57
C LEU A 153 18.28 -3.99 -13.12
N ASP A 154 18.81 -3.15 -14.01
CA ASP A 154 20.18 -3.30 -14.54
C ASP A 154 21.22 -3.16 -13.42
N THR A 155 21.02 -2.23 -12.49
CA THR A 155 21.94 -2.04 -11.36
C THR A 155 21.89 -3.23 -10.39
N PHE A 156 20.69 -3.77 -10.16
CA PHE A 156 20.50 -4.99 -9.40
C PHE A 156 21.21 -6.19 -10.04
N GLU A 157 21.11 -6.35 -11.37
CA GLU A 157 21.83 -7.39 -12.12
C GLU A 157 23.35 -7.21 -12.02
N GLN A 158 23.85 -5.97 -12.06
CA GLN A 158 25.26 -5.69 -11.82
C GLN A 158 25.72 -6.15 -10.44
N ILE A 159 24.95 -5.88 -9.37
CA ILE A 159 25.30 -6.35 -8.02
C ILE A 159 25.33 -7.88 -7.95
N LEU A 160 24.32 -8.54 -8.51
CA LEU A 160 24.23 -10.01 -8.50
C LEU A 160 25.32 -10.68 -9.36
N ALA A 161 25.87 -9.98 -10.36
CA ALA A 161 27.03 -10.45 -11.11
C ALA A 161 28.32 -10.44 -10.27
N LEU A 162 28.44 -9.50 -9.31
CA LEU A 162 29.56 -9.44 -8.36
C LEU A 162 29.41 -10.50 -7.27
N ASP A 163 28.19 -10.71 -6.78
CA ASP A 163 27.87 -11.67 -5.73
C ASP A 163 26.49 -12.32 -5.96
N SER A 164 26.50 -13.45 -6.66
CA SER A 164 25.28 -14.22 -6.98
C SER A 164 24.67 -14.96 -5.79
N THR A 165 25.33 -14.92 -4.62
CA THR A 165 24.91 -15.62 -3.41
C THR A 165 24.10 -14.74 -2.47
N ASP A 166 24.10 -13.42 -2.67
CA ASP A 166 23.48 -12.49 -1.73
C ASP A 166 21.96 -12.44 -1.88
N ILE A 167 21.30 -13.22 -1.02
CA ILE A 167 19.85 -13.24 -0.89
C ILE A 167 19.25 -11.87 -0.50
N ASN A 168 20.01 -11.00 0.15
CA ASN A 168 19.50 -9.67 0.54
C ASN A 168 19.23 -8.80 -0.69
N ILE A 169 20.03 -8.95 -1.76
CA ILE A 169 19.83 -8.23 -3.01
C ILE A 169 18.55 -8.70 -3.70
N TYR A 170 18.30 -10.01 -3.72
CA TYR A 170 17.02 -10.55 -4.18
C TYR A 170 15.83 -10.09 -3.33
N ASN A 171 15.97 -10.02 -2.01
CA ASN A 171 14.93 -9.50 -1.12
C ASN A 171 14.66 -8.00 -1.39
N MET A 172 15.70 -7.22 -1.69
CA MET A 172 15.56 -5.82 -2.08
C MET A 172 14.83 -5.69 -3.44
N GLN A 173 15.14 -6.56 -4.42
CA GLN A 173 14.39 -6.64 -5.68
C GLN A 173 12.91 -6.98 -5.47
N LEU A 174 12.60 -7.94 -4.58
CA LEU A 174 11.21 -8.31 -4.24
C LEU A 174 10.47 -7.14 -3.59
N ASN A 175 11.08 -6.46 -2.63
CA ASN A 175 10.50 -5.27 -2.02
C ASN A 175 10.22 -4.18 -3.05
N TYR A 176 11.15 -3.98 -3.99
CA TYR A 176 10.96 -3.06 -5.11
C TYR A 176 9.78 -3.47 -6.00
N SER A 177 9.70 -4.74 -6.43
CA SER A 177 8.63 -5.22 -7.31
C SER A 177 7.25 -5.13 -6.65
N ILE A 178 7.18 -5.38 -5.33
CA ILE A 178 5.97 -5.18 -4.53
C ILE A 178 5.60 -3.70 -4.45
N ASN A 179 6.56 -2.80 -4.18
CA ASN A 179 6.32 -1.36 -4.09
C ASN A 179 5.68 -0.80 -5.38
N ILE A 180 6.16 -1.23 -6.56
CA ILE A 180 5.59 -0.79 -7.84
C ILE A 180 4.31 -1.56 -8.25
N ASN A 181 3.86 -2.52 -7.44
CA ASN A 181 2.75 -3.44 -7.70
C ASN A 181 2.92 -4.25 -9.01
N ASP A 182 4.12 -4.73 -9.29
CA ASP A 182 4.42 -5.54 -10.48
C ASP A 182 4.49 -7.03 -10.12
N SER A 183 3.32 -7.68 -10.08
CA SER A 183 3.20 -9.11 -9.77
C SER A 183 3.95 -10.01 -10.76
N SER A 184 4.14 -9.57 -12.01
CA SER A 184 4.87 -10.33 -13.02
C SER A 184 6.37 -10.35 -12.72
N LEU A 185 6.92 -9.20 -12.32
CA LEU A 185 8.29 -9.06 -11.88
C LEU A 185 8.54 -9.82 -10.57
N THR A 186 7.64 -9.69 -9.59
CA THR A 186 7.73 -10.47 -8.33
C THR A 186 7.82 -11.96 -8.61
N ARG A 187 6.96 -12.49 -9.49
CA ARG A 187 7.01 -13.90 -9.91
C ARG A 187 8.32 -14.28 -10.58
N LYS A 188 8.85 -13.43 -11.47
CA LYS A 188 10.14 -13.65 -12.13
C LYS A 188 11.28 -13.72 -11.09
N ILE A 189 11.29 -12.81 -10.13
CA ILE A 189 12.32 -12.76 -9.09
C ILE A 189 12.25 -14.01 -8.20
N LEU A 190 11.06 -14.42 -7.75
CA LEU A 190 10.88 -15.65 -6.97
C LEU A 190 11.42 -16.88 -7.72
N LYS A 191 11.13 -17.01 -9.03
CA LYS A 191 11.68 -18.09 -9.86
C LYS A 191 13.20 -18.04 -9.93
N ASN A 192 13.77 -16.86 -10.16
CA ASN A 192 15.23 -16.69 -10.19
C ASN A 192 15.88 -17.11 -8.86
N ILE A 193 15.28 -16.79 -7.71
CA ILE A 193 15.77 -17.23 -6.39
C ILE A 193 15.72 -18.75 -6.29
N ILE A 194 14.60 -19.37 -6.67
CA ILE A 194 14.38 -20.82 -6.57
C ILE A 194 15.35 -21.59 -7.49
N GLU A 195 15.60 -21.09 -8.70
CA GLU A 195 16.48 -21.73 -9.69
C GLU A 195 17.98 -21.52 -9.40
N ASN A 196 18.36 -20.47 -8.67
CA ASN A 196 19.77 -20.17 -8.41
C ASN A 196 20.40 -21.20 -7.45
N PRO A 197 21.35 -22.04 -7.88
CA PRO A 197 21.88 -23.15 -7.06
C PRO A 197 22.68 -22.68 -5.84
N ASN A 198 23.11 -21.42 -5.81
CA ASN A 198 23.96 -20.89 -4.74
C ASN A 198 23.17 -20.35 -3.54
N ILE A 199 21.85 -20.27 -3.64
CA ILE A 199 20.97 -19.82 -2.57
C ILE A 199 20.50 -21.02 -1.73
N SER A 200 20.57 -20.91 -0.41
CA SER A 200 20.03 -21.89 0.54
C SER A 200 18.66 -21.44 1.06
N ASP A 201 17.92 -22.32 1.75
CA ASP A 201 16.66 -22.00 2.45
C ASP A 201 15.55 -21.39 1.57
N LYS A 202 15.21 -22.09 0.48
CA LYS A 202 14.27 -21.62 -0.54
C LYS A 202 12.79 -21.82 -0.23
N GLU A 203 12.46 -22.54 0.84
CA GLU A 203 11.10 -23.02 1.13
C GLU A 203 10.07 -21.87 1.15
N GLN A 204 10.40 -20.75 1.80
CA GLN A 204 9.53 -19.58 1.89
C GLN A 204 9.24 -18.95 0.52
N TYR A 205 10.22 -18.94 -0.39
CA TYR A 205 10.06 -18.41 -1.74
C TYR A 205 9.24 -19.34 -2.63
N VAL A 206 9.38 -20.66 -2.44
CA VAL A 206 8.53 -21.67 -3.10
C VAL A 206 7.09 -21.48 -2.65
N SER A 207 6.83 -21.42 -1.34
CA SER A 207 5.48 -21.20 -0.81
C SER A 207 4.88 -19.88 -1.28
N ALA A 208 5.66 -18.79 -1.28
CA ALA A 208 5.18 -17.50 -1.80
C ALA A 208 4.85 -17.57 -3.30
N LEU A 209 5.65 -18.27 -4.10
CA LEU A 209 5.37 -18.46 -5.53
C LEU A 209 4.11 -19.32 -5.74
N GLU A 210 3.96 -20.39 -4.97
CA GLU A 210 2.77 -21.24 -4.99
C GLU A 210 1.51 -20.46 -4.60
N GLU A 211 1.55 -19.63 -3.55
CA GLU A 211 0.44 -18.74 -3.18
C GLU A 211 0.11 -17.73 -4.29
N MET A 212 1.13 -17.18 -4.96
CA MET A 212 0.97 -16.32 -6.12
C MET A 212 0.43 -17.06 -7.36
N GLU A 213 0.65 -18.37 -7.47
CA GLU A 213 0.12 -19.23 -8.53
C GLU A 213 -1.32 -19.67 -8.24
N ILE A 214 -1.63 -19.96 -6.98
CA ILE A 214 -2.97 -20.26 -6.47
C ILE A 214 -3.87 -19.03 -6.60
N SER A 215 -3.36 -17.82 -6.33
CA SER A 215 -4.13 -16.55 -6.47
C SER A 215 -4.30 -16.10 -7.93
N THR A 216 -3.49 -16.59 -8.87
CA THR A 216 -3.78 -16.54 -10.31
C THR A 216 -4.64 -17.75 -10.71
N ASP A 217 -5.87 -17.81 -10.20
CA ASP A 217 -6.75 -18.97 -10.37
C ASP A 217 -6.87 -19.49 -11.81
N ASN A 218 -6.48 -20.75 -11.99
CA ASN A 218 -7.02 -21.64 -13.03
C ASN A 218 -8.47 -22.02 -12.69
N PHE A 219 -9.33 -21.03 -12.44
CA PHE A 219 -10.76 -21.27 -12.32
C PHE A 219 -11.29 -21.67 -13.70
N GLU A 220 -11.87 -22.86 -13.78
CA GLU A 220 -12.56 -23.38 -14.96
C GLU A 220 -13.80 -24.17 -14.53
N LEU A 221 -14.97 -23.75 -15.00
CA LEU A 221 -16.25 -24.42 -14.79
C LEU A 221 -16.93 -24.65 -16.12
N GLN A 222 -17.11 -25.92 -16.48
CA GLN A 222 -17.87 -26.30 -17.68
C GLN A 222 -19.34 -26.54 -17.34
N ILE A 223 -20.22 -25.69 -17.86
CA ILE A 223 -21.67 -25.84 -17.76
C ILE A 223 -22.16 -26.69 -18.94
N ILE A 224 -22.91 -27.75 -18.64
CA ILE A 224 -23.46 -28.70 -19.61
C ILE A 224 -24.98 -28.61 -19.57
N LEU A 225 -25.58 -28.14 -20.65
CA LEU A 225 -27.03 -27.99 -20.78
C LEU A 225 -27.66 -29.28 -21.32
N SER A 226 -28.73 -29.75 -20.68
CA SER A 226 -29.58 -30.81 -21.22
C SER A 226 -30.23 -30.35 -22.54
N ASN A 227 -30.66 -31.32 -23.36
CA ASN A 227 -31.37 -31.01 -24.61
C ASN A 227 -32.61 -30.14 -24.38
N LYS A 228 -33.31 -30.36 -23.25
CA LYS A 228 -34.50 -29.60 -22.87
C LYS A 228 -34.15 -28.14 -22.60
N ILE A 229 -33.13 -27.90 -21.78
CA ILE A 229 -32.70 -26.54 -21.41
C ILE A 229 -32.08 -25.82 -22.61
N TYR A 230 -31.22 -26.48 -23.37
CA TYR A 230 -30.63 -25.93 -24.58
C TYR A 230 -31.70 -25.43 -25.57
N ASN A 231 -32.72 -26.25 -25.83
CA ASN A 231 -33.82 -25.87 -26.72
C ASN A 231 -34.65 -24.69 -26.20
N LYS A 232 -34.77 -24.51 -24.87
CA LYS A 232 -35.42 -23.35 -24.27
C LYS A 232 -34.60 -22.07 -24.41
N LEU A 233 -33.27 -22.17 -24.40
CA LEU A 233 -32.36 -21.02 -24.35
C LEU A 233 -31.88 -20.56 -25.73
N LYS A 234 -31.78 -21.45 -26.72
CA LYS A 234 -31.20 -21.12 -28.05
C LYS A 234 -31.93 -20.00 -28.80
N ASP A 235 -33.22 -19.79 -28.52
CA ASP A 235 -34.04 -18.78 -29.20
C ASP A 235 -34.07 -17.43 -28.45
N VAL A 236 -33.37 -17.33 -27.32
CA VAL A 236 -33.31 -16.10 -26.51
C VAL A 236 -32.26 -15.13 -27.07
N THR A 237 -32.60 -13.84 -27.20
CA THR A 237 -31.72 -12.83 -27.81
C THR A 237 -30.33 -12.73 -27.16
N ASN A 238 -30.26 -12.42 -25.87
CA ASN A 238 -29.02 -12.36 -25.10
C ASN A 238 -29.15 -13.15 -23.81
N LEU A 239 -28.13 -13.95 -23.51
CA LEU A 239 -28.01 -14.78 -22.33
C LEU A 239 -26.77 -14.40 -21.52
N PHE A 240 -26.93 -14.44 -20.21
CA PHE A 240 -25.89 -14.16 -19.23
C PHE A 240 -25.82 -15.32 -18.24
N PHE A 241 -24.66 -15.96 -18.17
CA PHE A 241 -24.32 -16.96 -17.17
C PHE A 241 -23.51 -16.25 -16.10
N ILE A 242 -24.09 -16.09 -14.92
CA ILE A 242 -23.59 -15.23 -13.85
C ILE A 242 -23.25 -16.11 -12.65
N LEU A 243 -22.00 -16.09 -12.23
CA LEU A 243 -21.56 -16.73 -10.99
C LEU A 243 -21.49 -15.68 -9.88
N LYS A 244 -22.12 -15.99 -8.75
CA LYS A 244 -22.11 -15.13 -7.56
C LYS A 244 -21.71 -15.93 -6.33
N GLU A 245 -20.89 -15.34 -5.46
CA GLU A 245 -20.63 -15.88 -4.12
C GLU A 245 -21.81 -15.62 -3.17
N PHE A 246 -22.35 -14.39 -3.21
CA PHE A 246 -23.45 -13.96 -2.37
C PHE A 246 -24.69 -13.63 -3.21
N SER A 247 -25.89 -13.82 -2.64
CA SER A 247 -27.16 -13.50 -3.32
C SER A 247 -27.27 -12.00 -3.64
N GLU A 248 -26.82 -11.17 -2.70
CA GLU A 248 -26.67 -9.72 -2.86
C GLU A 248 -25.19 -9.37 -3.00
N GLY A 249 -24.84 -8.69 -4.09
CA GLY A 249 -23.46 -8.37 -4.41
C GLY A 249 -23.14 -8.45 -5.91
N PRO A 250 -21.96 -7.92 -6.29
CA PRO A 250 -21.47 -7.98 -7.67
C PRO A 250 -21.20 -9.44 -8.08
N PRO A 251 -21.40 -9.79 -9.36
CA PRO A 251 -20.97 -11.09 -9.86
C PRO A 251 -19.47 -11.30 -9.74
N PHE A 252 -19.08 -12.53 -9.45
CA PHE A 252 -17.70 -12.98 -9.50
C PHE A 252 -17.23 -13.14 -10.96
N ALA A 253 -18.03 -13.83 -11.79
CA ALA A 253 -17.74 -14.05 -13.21
C ALA A 253 -19.01 -14.01 -14.05
N VAL A 254 -18.90 -13.53 -15.29
CA VAL A 254 -20.01 -13.44 -16.24
C VAL A 254 -19.59 -13.91 -17.62
N TYR A 255 -20.30 -14.91 -18.16
CA TYR A 255 -20.20 -15.32 -19.55
C TYR A 255 -21.43 -14.83 -20.33
N ARG A 256 -21.20 -14.17 -21.47
CA ARG A 256 -22.25 -13.54 -22.30
C ARG A 256 -22.31 -14.22 -23.65
N VAL A 257 -23.52 -14.54 -24.12
CA VAL A 257 -23.71 -15.18 -25.42
C VAL A 257 -25.10 -14.87 -25.98
N LYS A 258 -25.22 -14.75 -27.30
CA LYS A 258 -26.52 -14.71 -27.98
C LYS A 258 -27.09 -16.11 -28.08
N GLY A 259 -28.41 -16.31 -27.93
CA GLY A 259 -29.00 -17.65 -27.98
C GLY A 259 -28.64 -18.41 -29.26
N ILE A 260 -28.62 -17.72 -30.40
CA ILE A 260 -28.23 -18.29 -31.70
C ILE A 260 -26.80 -18.85 -31.73
N ASN A 261 -25.92 -18.36 -30.86
CA ASN A 261 -24.52 -18.78 -30.73
C ASN A 261 -24.31 -19.68 -29.49
N LEU A 262 -25.37 -20.08 -28.80
CA LEU A 262 -25.31 -20.91 -27.61
C LEU A 262 -24.77 -22.30 -27.97
N LYS A 263 -23.89 -22.83 -27.14
CA LYS A 263 -23.43 -24.22 -27.21
C LYS A 263 -23.97 -25.00 -26.02
N GLN A 264 -24.14 -26.31 -26.18
CA GLN A 264 -24.54 -27.19 -25.07
C GLN A 264 -23.49 -27.27 -23.97
N LYS A 265 -22.21 -27.07 -24.31
CA LYS A 265 -21.09 -26.98 -23.37
C LYS A 265 -20.56 -25.55 -23.36
N ILE A 266 -20.51 -24.94 -22.19
CA ILE A 266 -20.07 -23.57 -21.98
C ILE A 266 -18.94 -23.60 -20.97
N ASN A 267 -17.84 -22.93 -21.28
CA ASN A 267 -16.71 -22.86 -20.37
C ASN A 267 -16.64 -21.46 -19.76
N ILE A 268 -16.69 -21.37 -18.44
CA ILE A 268 -16.47 -20.12 -17.69
C ILE A 268 -15.15 -20.26 -16.97
N ASN A 269 -14.21 -19.36 -17.25
CA ASN A 269 -12.87 -19.41 -16.67
C ASN A 269 -12.39 -18.04 -16.19
N ALA A 270 -11.10 -17.95 -15.83
CA ALA A 270 -10.48 -16.73 -15.33
C ALA A 270 -10.71 -15.49 -16.22
N ASN A 271 -10.83 -15.65 -17.55
CA ASN A 271 -11.10 -14.55 -18.48
C ASN A 271 -12.52 -13.97 -18.31
N ASN A 272 -13.42 -14.70 -17.67
CA ASN A 272 -14.78 -14.27 -17.38
C ASN A 272 -14.94 -13.60 -16.01
N LYS A 273 -13.88 -13.55 -15.18
CA LYS A 273 -13.89 -12.84 -13.89
C LYS A 273 -14.19 -11.36 -14.11
N MET A 274 -15.02 -10.78 -13.24
CA MET A 274 -15.32 -9.34 -13.27
C MET A 274 -14.13 -8.52 -12.74
N ILE A 275 -13.37 -9.06 -11.79
CA ILE A 275 -12.17 -8.43 -11.22
C ILE A 275 -11.07 -9.48 -11.21
N LYS A 276 -9.96 -9.19 -11.91
CA LYS A 276 -8.90 -10.17 -12.19
C LYS A 276 -8.14 -10.61 -10.93
N ASP A 277 -7.98 -9.69 -9.99
CA ASP A 277 -7.13 -9.88 -8.80
C ASP A 277 -7.91 -10.36 -7.56
N ILE A 278 -9.20 -10.71 -7.72
CA ILE A 278 -10.00 -11.30 -6.64
C ILE A 278 -9.83 -12.83 -6.63
N PRO A 279 -9.54 -13.43 -5.47
CA PRO A 279 -9.50 -14.89 -5.31
C PRO A 279 -10.81 -15.56 -5.73
N THR A 280 -10.74 -16.75 -6.32
CA THR A 280 -11.94 -17.50 -6.71
C THR A 280 -12.68 -17.96 -5.46
N PRO A 281 -13.98 -17.62 -5.33
CA PRO A 281 -14.80 -18.11 -4.24
C PRO A 281 -14.85 -19.64 -4.26
N LYS A 282 -14.75 -20.27 -3.08
CA LYS A 282 -14.89 -21.74 -2.99
C LYS A 282 -16.29 -22.21 -3.38
N LYS A 283 -17.31 -21.37 -3.15
CA LYS A 283 -18.71 -21.66 -3.42
C LYS A 283 -19.36 -20.54 -4.22
N VAL A 284 -20.13 -20.90 -5.22
CA VAL A 284 -20.89 -19.94 -6.04
C VAL A 284 -22.27 -20.47 -6.36
N ASN A 285 -23.20 -19.58 -6.68
CA ASN A 285 -24.46 -19.91 -7.34
C ASN A 285 -24.40 -19.45 -8.80
N LEU A 286 -24.87 -20.31 -9.70
CA LEU A 286 -25.06 -20.00 -11.10
C LEU A 286 -26.47 -19.44 -11.32
N TYR A 287 -26.52 -18.31 -12.01
CA TYR A 287 -27.75 -17.71 -12.50
C TYR A 287 -27.69 -17.62 -14.01
N ILE A 288 -28.74 -18.07 -14.70
CA ILE A 288 -28.92 -17.83 -16.13
C ILE A 288 -30.00 -16.77 -16.27
N LYS A 289 -29.64 -15.64 -16.87
CA LYS A 289 -30.55 -14.54 -17.10
C LYS A 289 -30.58 -14.13 -18.57
N SER A 290 -31.67 -13.49 -18.97
CA SER A 290 -31.87 -12.99 -20.33
C SER A 290 -32.16 -11.49 -20.37
N SER A 291 -31.84 -10.88 -21.51
CA SER A 291 -32.18 -9.48 -21.81
C SER A 291 -32.41 -9.26 -23.30
N SER A 292 -33.20 -8.24 -23.62
CA SER A 292 -33.26 -7.68 -24.96
C SER A 292 -32.01 -6.86 -25.30
N LYS A 293 -31.28 -6.36 -24.30
CA LYS A 293 -30.04 -5.58 -24.46
C LYS A 293 -28.79 -6.46 -24.37
N GLU A 294 -27.71 -6.00 -24.98
CA GLU A 294 -26.40 -6.71 -24.95
C GLU A 294 -25.62 -6.47 -23.63
N THR A 295 -26.07 -5.53 -22.79
CA THR A 295 -25.43 -5.18 -21.53
C THR A 295 -26.19 -5.74 -20.32
N VAL A 296 -25.45 -6.03 -19.26
CA VAL A 296 -26.01 -6.42 -17.95
C VAL A 296 -26.65 -5.17 -17.34
N ASP A 297 -27.98 -5.16 -17.16
CA ASP A 297 -28.70 -4.10 -16.48
C ASP A 297 -29.56 -4.66 -15.32
N THR A 298 -30.35 -3.80 -14.66
CA THR A 298 -31.18 -4.20 -13.53
C THR A 298 -32.42 -5.01 -13.93
N ASN A 299 -32.76 -5.06 -15.22
CA ASN A 299 -34.03 -5.61 -15.72
C ASN A 299 -33.85 -7.00 -16.34
N LEU A 300 -32.84 -7.75 -15.90
CA LEU A 300 -32.58 -9.11 -16.37
C LEU A 300 -33.63 -10.09 -15.88
N THR A 301 -34.25 -10.83 -16.81
CA THR A 301 -35.20 -11.89 -16.48
C THR A 301 -34.44 -13.15 -16.10
N GLU A 302 -34.63 -13.63 -14.88
CA GLU A 302 -34.04 -14.88 -14.39
C GLU A 302 -34.75 -16.10 -15.00
N ILE A 303 -33.98 -16.98 -15.63
CA ILE A 303 -34.48 -18.20 -16.27
C ILE A 303 -34.15 -19.42 -15.42
N TYR A 304 -33.01 -19.39 -14.73
CA TYR A 304 -32.51 -20.49 -13.92
C TYR A 304 -31.63 -19.97 -12.78
N LYS A 305 -31.68 -20.67 -11.65
CA LYS A 305 -30.82 -20.48 -10.49
C LYS A 305 -30.42 -21.86 -9.96
N SER A 306 -29.13 -22.07 -9.74
CA SER A 306 -28.60 -23.30 -9.13
C SER A 306 -28.59 -23.24 -7.61
N ASP A 307 -28.47 -24.41 -6.99
CA ASP A 307 -27.91 -24.55 -5.65
C ASP A 307 -26.42 -24.16 -5.62
N SER A 308 -25.82 -24.16 -4.43
CA SER A 308 -24.41 -23.77 -4.25
C SER A 308 -23.47 -24.81 -4.87
N ILE A 309 -22.69 -24.37 -5.85
CA ILE A 309 -21.66 -25.12 -6.59
C ILE A 309 -20.33 -24.94 -5.86
N ASN A 310 -19.60 -26.03 -5.60
CA ASN A 310 -18.28 -25.97 -4.98
C ASN A 310 -17.18 -25.98 -6.05
N LEU A 311 -16.64 -24.81 -6.39
CA LEU A 311 -15.64 -24.65 -7.45
C LEU A 311 -14.32 -25.37 -7.18
N SER A 312 -14.01 -25.69 -5.93
CA SER A 312 -12.81 -26.47 -5.59
C SER A 312 -12.96 -27.97 -5.86
N LYS A 313 -14.19 -28.46 -6.08
CA LYS A 313 -14.49 -29.89 -6.27
C LYS A 313 -15.17 -30.21 -7.59
N GLU A 314 -15.91 -29.26 -8.14
CA GLU A 314 -16.75 -29.44 -9.32
C GLU A 314 -16.19 -28.63 -10.50
N GLN A 315 -15.65 -29.33 -11.49
CA GLN A 315 -15.22 -28.73 -12.77
C GLN A 315 -16.32 -28.76 -13.84
N GLN A 316 -17.40 -29.51 -13.59
CA GLN A 316 -18.53 -29.64 -14.50
C GLN A 316 -19.85 -29.51 -13.74
N TYR A 317 -20.78 -28.72 -14.28
CA TYR A 317 -22.12 -28.54 -13.74
C TYR A 317 -23.18 -28.83 -14.80
N LYS A 318 -24.02 -29.83 -14.56
CA LYS A 318 -25.10 -30.23 -15.47
C LYS A 318 -26.39 -29.53 -15.10
N ILE A 319 -27.10 -29.02 -16.11
CA ILE A 319 -28.41 -28.38 -15.96
C ILE A 319 -29.44 -29.20 -16.72
N ASP A 320 -30.34 -29.83 -15.98
CA ASP A 320 -31.38 -30.72 -16.51
C ASP A 320 -32.73 -30.04 -16.76
#